data_AF-A0A2R5GTP7-F1
#
_entry.id   AF-A0A2R5GTP7-F1
#
_cell.length_a   1.000
_cell.length_b   1.000
_cell.length_c   1.000
_cell.angle_alpha   90.00
_cell.angle_beta   90.00
_cell.angle_gamma   90.00
#
_symmetry.space_group_name_H-M   'P 1'
#
loop_
_entity.id
_entity.type
_entity.pdbx_description
1 polymer ?
#
loop_
_entity_poly.entity_id
_entity_poly.type
_entity_poly.pdbx_seq_one_letter_code
_entity_poly.pdbx_strand_id
1 'polypeptide(L)'
;MSREVGALGQHDVGGNKVLFEQVAKDGEAVDTPSALWERRVHATLGILAQRNLITTDEMRRGVENLPEQVYSGCSYYGRWARSMLAILLERGILTDDDVREFFLPDPPTVQEKNTFKDGDYVKVRSEDFRTRFVRPHLRTPGYIFGVIGQIERYVGAYKAPELLAFRREAPEQDLYRVRFNQRDLWTNFVGSDKDTLDVDIYEPWLMPSSEEEFNKQVQMRPGAHKRKAEDQGHGHSHGGHGHSHGDDHDHVHEERPIVEQTALEREGAADADEQFGIGLVKALVAKGVYTMDDVNKAVEGGETKGCLMNGAKVVLKAWQDDDFRERLLKDGNAAVAELGFEGGNPNAPTKLIVVANEDSKHNLIVCTLCSCYPGGLLGPSPSWYKSRSYRARAVREPRQLLEEFGTKIPDDVQLCVHDSTADVRYMVLPQKPKDFVSPTSEEDEAKLLAKIERGHLIGTKIEI
;
A
#
# COMPACT_ATOMS: atom_id res chain seq x y z
N MET A 1 9.23 34.97 -8.66
CA MET A 1 8.00 34.17 -8.80
C MET A 1 8.30 32.78 -8.28
N SER A 2 7.62 32.33 -7.22
CA SER A 2 7.76 30.95 -6.75
C SER A 2 7.13 30.02 -7.79
N ARG A 3 7.92 29.14 -8.39
CA ARG A 3 7.40 28.07 -9.24
C ARG A 3 6.55 27.14 -8.37
N GLU A 4 5.27 27.00 -8.68
CA GLU A 4 4.44 25.96 -8.08
C GLU A 4 4.92 24.59 -8.56
N VAL A 5 5.18 23.69 -7.62
CA VAL A 5 5.50 22.29 -7.90
C VAL A 5 4.17 21.55 -7.98
N GLY A 6 3.80 21.07 -9.16
CA GLY A 6 2.60 20.26 -9.36
C GLY A 6 2.82 18.81 -8.92
N ALA A 7 1.74 18.13 -8.53
CA ALA A 7 1.70 16.69 -8.29
C ALA A 7 0.52 16.09 -9.07
N LEU A 8 0.74 14.94 -9.74
CA LEU A 8 -0.26 14.31 -10.61
C LEU A 8 -1.23 13.36 -9.87
N GLY A 9 -0.92 13.01 -8.62
CA GLY A 9 -1.75 12.13 -7.79
C GLY A 9 -1.03 11.64 -6.53
N GLN A 10 -1.66 10.72 -5.80
CA GLN A 10 -1.14 10.22 -4.51
C GLN A 10 0.17 9.43 -4.60
N HIS A 11 0.49 8.91 -5.79
CA HIS A 11 1.72 8.19 -6.07
C HIS A 11 2.91 9.12 -6.35
N ASP A 12 2.63 10.33 -6.80
CA ASP A 12 3.62 11.36 -7.13
C ASP A 12 3.98 12.15 -5.87
N VAL A 13 4.91 11.59 -5.10
CA VAL A 13 5.30 12.13 -3.78
C VAL A 13 6.52 13.04 -3.84
N GLY A 14 7.14 13.21 -5.02
CA GLY A 14 8.41 13.90 -5.18
C GLY A 14 8.39 15.32 -4.60
N GLY A 15 9.18 15.56 -3.55
CA GLY A 15 9.28 16.86 -2.90
C GLY A 15 8.05 17.33 -2.14
N ASN A 16 7.08 16.45 -1.87
CA ASN A 16 5.93 16.77 -1.06
C ASN A 16 6.32 16.90 0.42
N LYS A 17 6.39 18.14 0.89
CA LYS A 17 6.85 18.50 2.26
C LYS A 17 5.99 17.92 3.37
N VAL A 18 4.73 17.60 3.10
CA VAL A 18 3.83 17.01 4.09
C VAL A 18 4.31 15.60 4.47
N LEU A 19 5.09 14.94 3.63
CA LEU A 19 5.65 13.60 3.86
C LEU A 19 7.04 13.62 4.51
N PHE A 20 7.54 14.78 4.97
CA PHE A 20 8.92 14.91 5.44
C PHE A 20 9.04 14.46 6.89
N GLU A 21 9.09 13.15 7.08
CA GLU A 21 9.32 12.49 8.37
C GLU A 21 10.74 11.92 8.43
N GLN A 22 11.23 11.55 9.61
CA GLN A 22 12.53 10.89 9.73
C GLN A 22 12.49 9.52 9.03
N VAL A 23 13.50 9.22 8.21
CA VAL A 23 13.58 7.92 7.52
C VAL A 23 14.32 6.92 8.39
N ALA A 24 13.70 5.76 8.65
CA ALA A 24 14.35 4.66 9.37
C ALA A 24 15.56 4.13 8.57
N LYS A 25 16.67 3.83 9.26
CA LYS A 25 17.95 3.45 8.64
C LYS A 25 18.12 1.93 8.54
N ASP A 26 19.09 1.49 7.74
CA ASP A 26 19.55 0.10 7.76
C ASP A 26 19.98 -0.31 9.18
N GLY A 27 19.34 -1.34 9.75
CA GLY A 27 19.58 -1.84 11.12
C GLY A 27 18.69 -1.21 12.21
N GLU A 28 18.05 -0.07 11.95
CA GLU A 28 17.05 0.56 12.83
C GLU A 28 15.62 0.27 12.36
N ALA A 29 15.42 0.15 11.04
CA ALA A 29 14.21 -0.41 10.47
C ALA A 29 14.15 -1.90 10.80
N VAL A 30 13.04 -2.38 11.36
CA VAL A 30 12.76 -3.81 11.38
C VAL A 30 12.55 -4.20 9.92
N ASP A 31 13.59 -4.70 9.26
CA ASP A 31 13.46 -5.36 7.96
C ASP A 31 12.83 -6.73 8.25
N THR A 32 11.55 -6.68 8.63
CA THR A 32 10.76 -7.87 8.95
C THR A 32 10.79 -8.74 7.71
N PRO A 33 11.23 -10.01 7.80
CA PRO A 33 11.21 -10.89 6.65
C PRO A 33 9.82 -10.84 6.04
N SER A 34 9.71 -10.51 4.74
CA SER A 34 8.41 -10.34 4.09
C SER A 34 7.52 -11.55 4.40
N ALA A 35 6.27 -11.31 4.74
CA ALA A 35 5.33 -12.37 5.06
C ALA A 35 5.16 -13.29 3.83
N LEU A 36 4.78 -14.55 4.06
CA LEU A 36 4.66 -15.52 2.96
C LEU A 36 3.67 -15.04 1.87
N TRP A 37 2.58 -14.37 2.25
CA TRP A 37 1.61 -13.84 1.30
C TRP A 37 2.21 -12.72 0.43
N GLU A 38 3.08 -11.87 0.99
CA GLU A 38 3.78 -10.81 0.27
C GLU A 38 4.73 -11.39 -0.78
N ARG A 39 5.50 -12.41 -0.39
CA ARG A 39 6.40 -13.13 -1.30
C ARG A 39 5.62 -13.79 -2.43
N ARG A 40 4.45 -14.38 -2.12
CA ARG A 40 3.56 -14.99 -3.12
C ARG A 40 2.96 -13.95 -4.08
N VAL A 41 2.56 -12.77 -3.60
CA VAL A 41 2.11 -11.66 -4.45
C VAL A 41 3.23 -11.20 -5.38
N HIS A 42 4.46 -11.04 -4.86
CA HIS A 42 5.62 -10.71 -5.67
C HIS A 42 5.92 -11.77 -6.73
N ALA A 43 5.93 -13.05 -6.35
CA ALA A 43 6.12 -14.19 -7.26
C ALA A 43 5.03 -14.24 -8.34
N THR A 44 3.77 -13.98 -7.96
CA THR A 44 2.63 -13.90 -8.88
C THR A 44 2.89 -12.86 -9.97
N LEU A 45 3.33 -11.66 -9.59
CA LEU A 45 3.66 -10.62 -10.57
C LEU A 45 4.76 -11.09 -11.54
N GLY A 46 5.80 -11.74 -11.04
CA GLY A 46 6.88 -12.26 -11.88
C GLY A 46 6.41 -13.32 -12.87
N ILE A 47 5.58 -14.26 -12.43
CA ILE A 47 5.01 -15.29 -13.32
C ILE A 47 4.12 -14.67 -14.38
N LEU A 48 3.24 -13.73 -14.00
CA LEU A 48 2.34 -13.05 -14.93
C LEU A 48 3.13 -12.25 -15.98
N ALA A 49 4.20 -11.57 -15.58
CA ALA A 49 5.07 -10.84 -16.48
C ALA A 49 5.82 -11.77 -17.45
N GLN A 50 6.38 -12.89 -16.96
CA GLN A 50 7.05 -13.90 -17.79
C GLN A 50 6.11 -14.52 -18.83
N ARG A 51 4.82 -14.65 -18.50
CA ARG A 51 3.78 -15.14 -19.41
C ARG A 51 3.16 -14.03 -20.28
N ASN A 52 3.69 -12.80 -20.23
CA ASN A 52 3.20 -11.63 -20.97
C ASN A 52 1.71 -11.30 -20.70
N LEU A 53 1.24 -11.61 -19.49
CA LEU A 53 -0.14 -11.33 -19.05
C LEU A 53 -0.28 -9.96 -18.39
N ILE A 54 0.83 -9.39 -17.91
CA ILE A 54 0.92 -8.06 -17.30
C ILE A 54 2.23 -7.41 -17.73
N THR A 55 2.20 -6.09 -17.93
CA THR A 55 3.39 -5.25 -18.14
C THR A 55 3.65 -4.34 -16.92
N THR A 56 4.87 -3.79 -16.84
CA THR A 56 5.22 -2.85 -15.76
C THR A 56 4.37 -1.58 -15.83
N ASP A 57 4.08 -1.08 -17.04
CA ASP A 57 3.27 0.14 -17.20
C ASP A 57 1.80 -0.08 -16.84
N GLU A 58 1.24 -1.25 -17.13
CA GLU A 58 -0.09 -1.60 -16.65
C GLU A 58 -0.14 -1.64 -15.12
N MET A 59 0.90 -2.18 -14.46
CA MET A 59 1.00 -2.17 -13.00
C MET A 59 1.12 -0.76 -12.42
N ARG A 60 1.93 0.11 -13.04
CA ARG A 60 2.04 1.53 -12.64
C ARG A 60 0.67 2.20 -12.71
N ARG A 61 0.01 2.14 -13.88
CA ARG A 61 -1.35 2.68 -14.09
C ARG A 61 -2.36 2.12 -13.08
N GLY A 62 -2.34 0.82 -12.81
CA GLY A 62 -3.28 0.18 -11.89
C GLY A 62 -3.11 0.69 -10.46
N VAL A 63 -1.88 0.89 -9.99
CA VAL A 63 -1.58 1.48 -8.68
C VAL A 63 -1.95 2.98 -8.64
N GLU A 64 -1.64 3.73 -9.70
CA GLU A 64 -1.95 5.16 -9.83
C GLU A 64 -3.45 5.46 -9.80
N ASN A 65 -4.26 4.57 -10.37
CA ASN A 65 -5.71 4.69 -10.44
C ASN A 65 -6.45 4.18 -9.20
N LEU A 66 -5.74 3.67 -8.18
CA LEU A 66 -6.40 3.24 -6.95
C LEU A 66 -7.10 4.44 -6.29
N PRO A 67 -8.37 4.28 -5.84
CA PRO A 67 -9.03 5.31 -5.06
C PRO A 67 -8.20 5.71 -3.85
N GLU A 68 -8.22 6.98 -3.52
CA GLU A 68 -7.40 7.58 -2.47
C GLU A 68 -7.42 6.80 -1.14
N GLN A 69 -8.61 6.44 -0.67
CA GLN A 69 -8.81 5.67 0.57
C GLN A 69 -8.16 4.27 0.50
N VAL A 70 -8.17 3.64 -0.67
CA VAL A 70 -7.55 2.31 -0.90
C VAL A 70 -6.04 2.46 -1.01
N TYR A 71 -5.55 3.46 -1.75
CA TYR A 71 -4.12 3.72 -1.86
C TYR A 71 -3.51 3.96 -0.48
N SER A 72 -4.11 4.82 0.34
CA SER A 72 -3.63 5.12 1.69
C SER A 72 -3.78 3.96 2.67
N GLY A 73 -4.88 3.21 2.60
CA GLY A 73 -5.20 2.14 3.55
C GLY A 73 -4.53 0.78 3.28
N CYS A 74 -3.97 0.56 2.10
CA CYS A 74 -3.30 -0.69 1.74
C CYS A 74 -1.78 -0.63 1.98
N SER A 75 -1.25 -1.77 2.43
CA SER A 75 0.18 -2.08 2.42
C SER A 75 0.75 -2.08 0.99
N TYR A 76 2.08 -2.08 0.88
CA TYR A 76 2.76 -2.04 -0.42
C TYR A 76 2.33 -3.19 -1.35
N TYR A 77 2.39 -4.43 -0.86
CA TYR A 77 1.97 -5.61 -1.62
C TYR A 77 0.44 -5.71 -1.76
N GLY A 78 -0.33 -5.12 -0.83
CA GLY A 78 -1.78 -4.97 -0.97
C GLY A 78 -2.18 -4.12 -2.19
N ARG A 79 -1.43 -3.05 -2.48
CA ARG A 79 -1.63 -2.24 -3.70
C ARG A 79 -1.30 -3.03 -4.96
N TRP A 80 -0.21 -3.79 -4.95
CA TRP A 80 0.18 -4.64 -6.08
C TRP A 80 -0.88 -5.69 -6.40
N ALA A 81 -1.39 -6.39 -5.39
CA ALA A 81 -2.41 -7.40 -5.58
C ALA A 81 -3.69 -6.81 -6.23
N ARG A 82 -4.13 -5.62 -5.78
CA ARG A 82 -5.30 -4.93 -6.35
C ARG A 82 -5.08 -4.45 -7.77
N SER A 83 -3.89 -3.92 -8.06
CA SER A 83 -3.50 -3.54 -9.42
C SER A 83 -3.51 -4.75 -10.35
N MET A 84 -2.94 -5.88 -9.93
CA MET A 84 -2.98 -7.12 -10.72
C MET A 84 -4.41 -7.59 -10.98
N LEU A 85 -5.28 -7.61 -9.95
CA LEU A 85 -6.67 -8.01 -10.14
C LEU A 85 -7.39 -7.12 -11.15
N ALA A 86 -7.23 -5.79 -11.06
CA ALA A 86 -7.83 -4.86 -12.00
C ALA A 86 -7.41 -5.16 -13.45
N ILE A 87 -6.11 -5.37 -13.69
CA ILE A 87 -5.58 -5.70 -15.04
C ILE A 87 -6.11 -7.05 -15.52
N LEU A 88 -6.16 -8.06 -14.64
CA LEU A 88 -6.63 -9.39 -14.98
C LEU A 88 -8.13 -9.41 -15.32
N LEU A 89 -8.92 -8.55 -14.67
CA LEU A 89 -10.34 -8.32 -14.99
C LEU A 89 -10.50 -7.60 -16.34
N GLU A 90 -9.75 -6.54 -16.58
CA GLU A 90 -9.75 -5.81 -17.86
C GLU A 90 -9.43 -6.73 -19.04
N ARG A 91 -8.53 -7.70 -18.83
CA ARG A 91 -8.14 -8.70 -19.84
C ARG A 91 -9.06 -9.91 -19.91
N GLY A 92 -10.06 -10.02 -19.02
CA GLY A 92 -10.98 -11.15 -18.94
C GLY A 92 -10.34 -12.49 -18.52
N ILE A 93 -9.12 -12.44 -17.96
CA ILE A 93 -8.44 -13.62 -17.41
C ILE A 93 -9.12 -14.03 -16.10
N LEU A 94 -9.41 -13.03 -15.26
CA LEU A 94 -10.34 -13.15 -14.16
C LEU A 94 -11.65 -12.45 -14.53
N THR A 95 -12.73 -12.87 -13.90
CA THR A 95 -14.09 -12.39 -14.10
C THR A 95 -14.68 -11.95 -12.78
N ASP A 96 -15.82 -11.26 -12.80
CA ASP A 96 -16.50 -10.91 -11.54
C ASP A 96 -16.94 -12.15 -10.74
N ASP A 97 -17.15 -13.29 -11.39
CA ASP A 97 -17.46 -14.54 -10.68
C ASP A 97 -16.22 -15.04 -9.90
N ASP A 98 -15.03 -14.93 -10.50
CA ASP A 98 -13.76 -15.21 -9.81
C ASP A 98 -13.55 -14.24 -8.64
N VAL A 99 -13.91 -12.96 -8.79
CA VAL A 99 -13.88 -11.99 -7.68
C VAL A 99 -14.79 -12.41 -6.55
N ARG A 100 -16.02 -12.84 -6.86
CA ARG A 100 -16.98 -13.30 -5.85
C ARG A 100 -16.53 -14.57 -5.15
N GLU A 101 -15.91 -15.49 -5.88
CA GLU A 101 -15.48 -16.77 -5.34
C GLU A 101 -14.23 -16.64 -4.45
N PHE A 102 -13.26 -15.82 -4.86
CA PHE A 102 -11.93 -15.84 -4.23
C PHE A 102 -11.56 -14.61 -3.40
N PHE A 103 -12.25 -13.47 -3.59
CA PHE A 103 -11.85 -12.19 -2.95
C PHE A 103 -12.91 -11.61 -2.03
N LEU A 104 -14.18 -11.91 -2.28
CA LEU A 104 -15.19 -11.72 -1.25
C LEU A 104 -14.87 -12.70 -0.10
N PRO A 105 -15.23 -12.36 1.15
CA PRO A 105 -15.40 -13.44 2.13
C PRO A 105 -16.24 -14.52 1.46
N ASP A 106 -15.93 -15.80 1.70
CA ASP A 106 -16.78 -16.92 1.26
C ASP A 106 -18.23 -16.43 1.31
N PRO A 107 -19.01 -16.44 0.21
CA PRO A 107 -20.43 -16.11 0.30
C PRO A 107 -20.89 -16.94 1.47
N PRO A 108 -21.34 -16.27 2.55
CA PRO A 108 -21.18 -16.81 3.89
C PRO A 108 -21.62 -18.26 3.84
N THR A 109 -20.68 -19.20 4.07
CA THR A 109 -20.84 -20.64 3.85
C THR A 109 -22.26 -21.01 4.17
N VAL A 110 -23.12 -21.19 3.15
CA VAL A 110 -24.59 -21.22 3.27
C VAL A 110 -25.01 -20.73 4.65
N GLN A 111 -24.89 -19.42 4.90
CA GLN A 111 -25.29 -18.87 6.19
C GLN A 111 -26.71 -19.36 6.39
N GLU A 112 -26.98 -20.01 7.53
CA GLU A 112 -28.34 -20.40 7.87
C GLU A 112 -29.21 -19.20 7.57
N LYS A 113 -30.10 -19.34 6.59
CA LYS A 113 -30.98 -18.28 6.12
C LYS A 113 -31.57 -17.62 7.37
N ASN A 114 -31.15 -16.40 7.69
CA ASN A 114 -31.65 -15.78 8.91
C ASN A 114 -33.09 -15.36 8.62
N THR A 115 -34.01 -16.02 9.30
CA THR A 115 -35.42 -15.65 9.22
C THR A 115 -35.69 -14.72 10.40
N PHE A 116 -35.77 -13.43 10.12
CA PHE A 116 -36.08 -12.43 11.13
C PHE A 116 -37.59 -12.27 11.26
N LYS A 117 -38.04 -11.94 12.46
CA LYS A 117 -39.43 -11.62 12.78
C LYS A 117 -39.57 -10.13 13.08
N ASP A 118 -40.78 -9.62 12.95
CA ASP A 118 -41.15 -8.27 13.36
C ASP A 118 -40.73 -8.05 14.83
N GLY A 119 -39.97 -6.99 15.06
CA GLY A 119 -39.41 -6.65 16.37
C GLY A 119 -38.00 -7.16 16.65
N ASP A 120 -37.44 -8.06 15.82
CA ASP A 120 -36.06 -8.53 15.99
C ASP A 120 -35.06 -7.38 15.79
N TYR A 121 -33.98 -7.38 16.57
CA TYR A 121 -32.89 -6.41 16.43
C TYR A 121 -31.84 -6.97 15.46
N VAL A 122 -31.43 -6.15 14.51
CA VAL A 122 -30.47 -6.54 13.48
C VAL A 122 -29.39 -5.48 13.31
N LYS A 123 -28.16 -5.92 13.14
CA LYS A 123 -27.02 -5.07 12.81
C LYS A 123 -26.77 -5.11 11.31
N VAL A 124 -26.65 -3.95 10.68
CA VAL A 124 -26.25 -3.87 9.27
C VAL A 124 -24.77 -4.15 9.15
N ARG A 125 -24.39 -5.05 8.25
CA ARG A 125 -22.97 -5.33 7.96
C ARG A 125 -22.25 -4.08 7.47
N SER A 126 -21.00 -3.92 7.86
CA SER A 126 -20.13 -2.90 7.28
C SER A 126 -19.68 -3.32 5.88
N GLU A 127 -19.49 -2.35 4.99
CA GLU A 127 -18.80 -2.61 3.72
C GLU A 127 -17.36 -3.00 3.99
N ASP A 128 -16.91 -4.03 3.29
CA ASP A 128 -15.53 -4.47 3.30
C ASP A 128 -14.72 -3.74 2.21
N PHE A 129 -13.68 -3.02 2.62
CA PHE A 129 -12.77 -2.28 1.75
C PHE A 129 -12.12 -3.13 0.65
N ARG A 130 -12.15 -4.47 0.75
CA ARG A 130 -11.64 -5.41 -0.26
C ARG A 130 -12.27 -5.26 -1.64
N THR A 131 -13.46 -4.68 -1.79
CA THR A 131 -14.19 -4.69 -3.09
C THR A 131 -14.68 -3.34 -3.60
N ARG A 132 -14.39 -2.25 -2.90
CA ARG A 132 -14.87 -0.92 -3.30
C ARG A 132 -14.36 -0.46 -4.67
N PHE A 133 -13.23 -1.01 -5.14
CA PHE A 133 -12.67 -0.70 -6.47
C PHE A 133 -13.33 -1.50 -7.62
N VAL A 134 -14.03 -2.61 -7.35
CA VAL A 134 -14.79 -3.38 -8.36
C VAL A 134 -16.23 -2.86 -8.53
N ARG A 135 -16.61 -1.81 -7.79
CA ARG A 135 -17.94 -1.16 -7.83
C ARG A 135 -19.11 -2.15 -7.87
N PRO A 136 -19.30 -3.03 -6.87
CA PRO A 136 -20.53 -3.80 -6.79
C PRO A 136 -21.73 -2.83 -6.72
N HIS A 137 -22.80 -3.12 -7.46
CA HIS A 137 -24.04 -2.34 -7.37
C HIS A 137 -24.72 -2.63 -6.03
N LEU A 138 -24.53 -1.75 -5.04
CA LEU A 138 -25.12 -1.89 -3.72
C LEU A 138 -26.44 -1.11 -3.60
N ARG A 139 -27.42 -1.72 -2.94
CA ARG A 139 -28.69 -1.07 -2.58
C ARG A 139 -28.77 -0.68 -1.10
N THR A 140 -27.92 -1.26 -0.25
CA THR A 140 -27.80 -0.92 1.17
C THR A 140 -26.96 0.36 1.32
N PRO A 141 -27.52 1.48 1.83
CA PRO A 141 -26.80 2.73 1.96
C PRO A 141 -25.66 2.69 2.98
N GLY A 142 -24.56 3.39 2.71
CA GLY A 142 -23.39 3.35 3.62
C GLY A 142 -23.59 3.99 4.99
N TYR A 143 -24.54 4.92 5.14
CA TYR A 143 -24.77 5.63 6.42
C TYR A 143 -25.39 4.74 7.52
N ILE A 144 -25.88 3.56 7.17
CA ILE A 144 -26.42 2.58 8.13
C ILE A 144 -25.45 1.45 8.44
N PHE A 145 -24.26 1.42 7.84
CA PHE A 145 -23.29 0.36 8.08
C PHE A 145 -22.85 0.30 9.54
N GLY A 146 -22.87 -0.91 10.11
CA GLY A 146 -22.55 -1.16 11.51
C GLY A 146 -23.63 -0.69 12.50
N VAL A 147 -24.70 -0.04 12.04
CA VAL A 147 -25.79 0.46 12.88
C VAL A 147 -26.79 -0.67 13.13
N ILE A 148 -27.25 -0.77 14.37
CA ILE A 148 -28.32 -1.67 14.81
C ILE A 148 -29.67 -0.97 14.64
N GLY A 149 -30.60 -1.65 13.98
CA GLY A 149 -32.00 -1.27 13.84
C GLY A 149 -32.93 -2.40 14.28
N GLN A 150 -34.23 -2.17 14.18
CA GLN A 150 -35.27 -3.14 14.49
C GLN A 150 -36.04 -3.52 13.22
N ILE A 151 -36.33 -4.79 13.02
CA ILE A 151 -37.16 -5.28 11.93
C ILE A 151 -38.57 -4.74 12.14
N GLU A 152 -39.03 -3.88 11.24
CA GLU A 152 -40.41 -3.39 11.22
C GLU A 152 -41.33 -4.44 10.60
N ARG A 153 -40.92 -5.01 9.45
CA ARG A 153 -41.60 -6.15 8.82
C ARG A 153 -40.78 -6.85 7.75
N TYR A 154 -41.17 -8.08 7.43
CA TYR A 154 -40.81 -8.73 6.17
C TYR A 154 -41.54 -8.10 4.97
N VAL A 155 -40.82 -7.82 3.88
CA VAL A 155 -41.35 -7.16 2.68
C VAL A 155 -41.62 -8.16 1.54
N GLY A 156 -40.83 -9.23 1.44
CA GLY A 156 -40.97 -10.25 0.39
C GLY A 156 -39.64 -10.78 -0.13
N ALA A 157 -39.71 -11.78 -1.01
CA ALA A 157 -38.56 -12.33 -1.69
C ALA A 157 -38.37 -11.64 -3.05
N TYR A 158 -37.18 -11.13 -3.32
CA TYR A 158 -36.84 -10.42 -4.56
C TYR A 158 -35.49 -10.89 -5.09
N LYS A 159 -35.30 -10.86 -6.40
CA LYS A 159 -34.00 -11.17 -7.01
C LYS A 159 -32.91 -10.20 -6.56
N ALA A 160 -31.72 -10.73 -6.27
CA ALA A 160 -30.57 -9.97 -5.77
C ALA A 160 -30.15 -8.83 -6.74
N PRO A 161 -30.27 -7.55 -6.34
CA PRO A 161 -30.00 -6.41 -7.22
C PRO A 161 -28.53 -6.31 -7.62
N GLU A 162 -27.61 -6.79 -6.78
CA GLU A 162 -26.17 -6.86 -7.02
C GLU A 162 -25.84 -7.65 -8.30
N LEU A 163 -26.68 -8.62 -8.68
CA LEU A 163 -26.54 -9.43 -9.88
C LEU A 163 -27.41 -8.91 -11.03
N LEU A 164 -28.63 -8.45 -10.73
CA LEU A 164 -29.54 -7.89 -11.74
C LEU A 164 -28.97 -6.66 -12.43
N ALA A 165 -28.22 -5.80 -11.72
CA ALA A 165 -27.57 -4.62 -12.29
C ALA A 165 -26.63 -4.96 -13.45
N PHE A 166 -26.13 -6.19 -13.50
CA PHE A 166 -25.24 -6.70 -14.54
C PHE A 166 -25.94 -7.71 -15.48
N ARG A 167 -27.27 -7.76 -15.47
CA ARG A 167 -28.12 -8.65 -16.29
C ARG A 167 -27.80 -10.15 -16.11
N ARG A 168 -27.42 -10.55 -14.89
CA ARG A 168 -27.15 -11.95 -14.55
C ARG A 168 -28.37 -12.64 -13.95
N GLU A 169 -28.35 -13.96 -13.97
CA GLU A 169 -29.27 -14.75 -13.16
C GLU A 169 -29.01 -14.46 -11.67
N ALA A 170 -30.08 -14.26 -10.91
CA ALA A 170 -30.01 -13.79 -9.54
C ALA A 170 -30.95 -14.65 -8.68
N PRO A 171 -30.47 -15.21 -7.56
CA PRO A 171 -31.33 -15.91 -6.63
C PRO A 171 -32.28 -14.92 -5.95
N GLU A 172 -33.39 -15.43 -5.44
CA GLU A 172 -34.26 -14.65 -4.56
C GLU A 172 -33.64 -14.50 -3.18
N GLN A 173 -33.74 -13.28 -2.65
CA GLN A 173 -33.30 -12.88 -1.34
C GLN A 173 -34.46 -12.22 -0.61
N ASP A 174 -34.56 -12.52 0.68
CA ASP A 174 -35.57 -11.92 1.54
C ASP A 174 -35.24 -10.44 1.80
N LEU A 175 -36.24 -9.58 1.65
CA LEU A 175 -36.16 -8.15 1.90
C LEU A 175 -36.94 -7.82 3.17
N TYR A 176 -36.32 -7.06 4.07
CA TYR A 176 -36.91 -6.61 5.31
C TYR A 176 -36.93 -5.09 5.37
N ARG A 177 -37.95 -4.51 5.99
CA ARG A 177 -37.94 -3.10 6.38
C ARG A 177 -37.34 -3.01 7.76
N VAL A 178 -36.25 -2.26 7.90
CA VAL A 178 -35.54 -2.06 9.16
C VAL A 178 -35.68 -0.61 9.60
N ARG A 179 -36.12 -0.41 10.83
CA ARG A 179 -36.29 0.88 11.48
C ARG A 179 -35.05 1.24 12.29
N PHE A 180 -34.55 2.44 12.07
CA PHE A 180 -33.45 3.05 12.81
C PHE A 180 -33.93 4.31 13.52
N ASN A 181 -33.39 4.64 14.69
CA ASN A 181 -33.61 5.97 15.24
C ASN A 181 -32.72 6.99 14.52
N GLN A 182 -33.28 8.12 14.08
CA GLN A 182 -32.52 9.16 13.38
C GLN A 182 -31.32 9.68 14.20
N ARG A 183 -31.48 9.76 15.53
CA ARG A 183 -30.42 10.17 16.46
C ARG A 183 -29.23 9.21 16.51
N ASP A 184 -29.42 7.95 16.12
CA ASP A 184 -28.34 6.95 16.11
C ASP A 184 -27.58 6.98 14.78
N LEU A 185 -28.13 7.64 13.75
CA LEU A 185 -27.53 7.79 12.43
C LEU A 185 -26.73 9.09 12.26
N TRP A 186 -27.18 10.18 12.89
CA TRP A 186 -26.63 11.52 12.64
C TRP A 186 -26.08 12.16 13.92
N THR A 187 -24.86 12.69 13.82
CA THR A 187 -24.29 13.58 14.84
C THR A 187 -25.10 14.86 14.91
N ASN A 188 -25.42 15.35 16.12
CA ASN A 188 -26.19 16.58 16.35
C ASN A 188 -27.58 16.59 15.71
N PHE A 189 -28.26 15.44 15.63
CA PHE A 189 -29.64 15.37 15.14
C PHE A 189 -30.57 16.32 15.93
N VAL A 190 -31.22 17.26 15.23
CA VAL A 190 -32.05 18.33 15.83
C VAL A 190 -33.51 17.90 16.05
N GLY A 191 -33.91 16.74 15.52
CA GLY A 191 -35.27 16.21 15.64
C GLY A 191 -35.56 15.54 16.99
N SER A 192 -36.75 14.94 17.09
CA SER A 192 -37.18 14.23 18.28
C SER A 192 -36.38 12.95 18.49
N ASP A 193 -36.18 12.54 19.75
CA ASP A 193 -35.66 11.22 20.11
C ASP A 193 -36.54 10.05 19.62
N LYS A 194 -37.77 10.35 19.19
CA LYS A 194 -38.73 9.40 18.63
C LYS A 194 -38.70 9.34 17.09
N ASP A 195 -37.93 10.20 16.44
CA ASP A 195 -37.88 10.25 14.98
C ASP A 195 -37.08 9.05 14.45
N THR A 196 -37.66 8.40 13.46
CA THR A 196 -37.14 7.14 12.91
C THR A 196 -36.95 7.25 11.40
N LEU A 197 -36.10 6.37 10.89
CA LEU A 197 -35.88 6.17 9.46
C LEU A 197 -36.04 4.68 9.17
N ASP A 198 -36.97 4.35 8.27
CA ASP A 198 -37.20 2.98 7.81
C ASP A 198 -36.46 2.78 6.47
N VAL A 199 -35.63 1.74 6.38
CA VAL A 199 -34.86 1.38 5.18
C VAL A 199 -35.15 -0.07 4.81
N ASP A 200 -35.41 -0.33 3.53
CA ASP A 200 -35.60 -1.69 3.02
C ASP A 200 -34.21 -2.32 2.72
N ILE A 201 -33.86 -3.41 3.39
CA ILE A 201 -32.54 -4.06 3.39
C ILE A 201 -32.67 -5.56 3.15
N TYR A 202 -31.86 -6.09 2.24
CA TYR A 202 -31.81 -7.52 1.94
C TYR A 202 -31.14 -8.32 3.07
N GLU A 203 -31.66 -9.51 3.35
CA GLU A 203 -31.20 -10.43 4.41
C GLU A 203 -29.68 -10.60 4.50
N PRO A 204 -28.91 -10.76 3.40
CA PRO A 204 -27.47 -10.97 3.50
C PRO A 204 -26.72 -9.79 4.13
N TRP A 205 -27.31 -8.58 4.13
CA TRP A 205 -26.75 -7.38 4.76
C TRP A 205 -27.08 -7.27 6.25
N LEU A 206 -27.89 -8.17 6.80
CA LEU A 206 -28.34 -8.16 8.18
C LEU A 206 -27.64 -9.25 8.99
N MET A 207 -27.35 -8.93 10.24
CA MET A 207 -26.84 -9.86 11.25
C MET A 207 -27.78 -9.85 12.45
N PRO A 208 -28.05 -11.00 13.09
CA PRO A 208 -28.75 -11.02 14.37
C PRO A 208 -28.05 -10.12 15.39
N SER A 209 -28.85 -9.37 16.14
CA SER A 209 -28.40 -8.54 17.27
C SER A 209 -29.43 -8.61 18.39
N SER A 210 -29.24 -7.81 19.43
CA SER A 210 -30.08 -7.82 20.63
C SER A 210 -30.56 -6.44 21.02
N GLU A 211 -31.65 -6.39 21.78
CA GLU A 211 -32.13 -5.16 22.40
C GLU A 211 -31.07 -4.52 23.31
N GLU A 212 -30.26 -5.33 23.98
CA GLU A 212 -29.16 -4.84 24.82
C GLU A 212 -28.11 -4.10 24.00
N GLU A 213 -27.69 -4.65 22.86
CA GLU A 213 -26.72 -4.01 21.96
C GLU A 213 -27.30 -2.75 21.31
N PHE A 214 -28.57 -2.79 20.89
CA PHE A 214 -29.29 -1.62 20.39
C PHE A 214 -29.31 -0.49 21.42
N ASN A 215 -29.60 -0.81 22.69
CA ASN A 215 -29.60 0.17 23.77
C ASN A 215 -28.18 0.62 24.18
N LYS A 216 -27.14 -0.21 24.01
CA LYS A 216 -25.73 0.19 24.23
C LYS A 216 -25.19 1.08 23.12
N GLN A 217 -25.64 0.91 21.88
CA GLN A 217 -25.29 1.78 20.74
C GLN A 217 -25.62 3.25 21.04
N VAL A 218 -26.67 3.50 21.82
CA VAL A 218 -27.08 4.82 22.35
C VAL A 218 -26.00 5.47 23.23
N GLN A 219 -25.08 4.70 23.84
CA GLN A 219 -24.06 5.22 24.76
C GLN A 219 -22.71 5.55 24.10
N MET A 220 -22.44 5.07 22.89
CA MET A 220 -21.18 5.32 22.16
C MET A 220 -21.28 6.48 21.15
N ARG A 221 -22.18 7.44 21.42
CA ARG A 221 -22.52 8.53 20.49
C ARG A 221 -21.37 9.52 20.27
N PRO A 222 -21.12 9.96 19.02
CA PRO A 222 -20.48 11.24 18.77
C PRO A 222 -21.37 12.36 19.35
N GLY A 223 -20.92 13.03 20.42
CA GLY A 223 -21.61 14.17 21.03
C GLY A 223 -22.31 13.93 22.38
N ALA A 224 -22.18 12.76 23.02
CA ALA A 224 -22.72 12.53 24.36
C ALA A 224 -21.83 13.13 25.48
N HIS A 225 -21.55 14.43 25.43
CA HIS A 225 -21.03 15.16 26.59
C HIS A 225 -21.98 16.30 27.00
N LYS A 226 -22.70 16.00 28.10
CA LYS A 226 -23.37 16.87 29.07
C LYS A 226 -24.48 17.79 28.57
N ARG A 227 -25.73 17.38 28.84
CA ARG A 227 -26.74 18.29 29.40
C ARG A 227 -26.96 17.93 30.87
N LYS A 228 -26.31 18.67 31.78
CA LYS A 228 -26.86 18.84 33.13
C LYS A 228 -27.67 20.12 33.10
N ALA A 229 -28.98 19.97 33.25
CA ALA A 229 -29.86 21.07 33.57
C ALA A 229 -29.53 21.53 35.00
N GLU A 230 -29.13 22.78 35.15
CA GLU A 230 -29.40 23.54 36.37
C GLU A 230 -29.69 24.99 35.96
N ASP A 231 -30.92 25.35 36.29
CA ASP A 231 -31.58 26.63 36.17
C ASP A 231 -30.94 27.64 37.13
N GLN A 232 -30.51 28.79 36.62
CA GLN A 232 -30.55 30.07 37.33
C GLN A 232 -30.29 31.20 36.32
N GLY A 233 -31.35 31.95 36.04
CA GLY A 233 -31.36 33.03 35.06
C GLY A 233 -30.53 34.25 35.47
N HIS A 234 -30.24 35.09 34.48
CA HIS A 234 -30.42 36.55 34.53
C HIS A 234 -30.03 37.22 33.20
N GLY A 235 -30.96 37.99 32.62
CA GLY A 235 -30.70 39.32 32.06
C GLY A 235 -30.13 39.46 30.63
N HIS A 236 -31.02 39.79 29.69
CA HIS A 236 -30.75 40.55 28.45
C HIS A 236 -29.94 41.86 28.75
N SER A 237 -29.21 42.54 27.87
CA SER A 237 -29.36 42.72 26.42
C SER A 237 -28.07 43.26 25.76
N HIS A 238 -28.00 43.01 24.46
CA HIS A 238 -27.06 43.40 23.39
C HIS A 238 -26.19 44.66 23.51
N GLY A 239 -24.97 44.52 22.96
CA GLY A 239 -24.31 45.59 22.22
C GLY A 239 -22.81 45.68 22.43
N GLY A 240 -22.01 44.78 21.82
CA GLY A 240 -20.55 44.86 21.90
C GLY A 240 -19.87 44.07 20.79
N HIS A 241 -19.43 44.77 19.75
CA HIS A 241 -18.43 44.29 18.81
C HIS A 241 -17.09 44.08 19.52
N GLY A 242 -16.48 42.91 19.31
CA GLY A 242 -15.15 42.57 19.78
C GLY A 242 -14.92 41.07 19.73
N HIS A 243 -14.85 40.49 18.53
CA HIS A 243 -14.46 39.09 18.38
C HIS A 243 -12.96 38.95 18.63
N SER A 244 -12.61 38.56 19.86
CA SER A 244 -11.36 37.87 20.19
C SER A 244 -11.64 36.37 20.19
N HIS A 245 -10.77 35.62 19.51
CA HIS A 245 -10.74 34.17 19.46
C HIS A 245 -10.56 33.53 20.85
N GLY A 246 -11.10 32.33 21.02
CA GLY A 246 -10.88 31.47 22.18
C GLY A 246 -11.63 30.15 22.06
N ASP A 247 -10.91 29.14 21.57
CA ASP A 247 -11.08 27.70 21.76
C ASP A 247 -12.00 26.90 20.83
N ASP A 248 -11.37 26.50 19.71
CA ASP A 248 -11.58 25.28 18.94
C ASP A 248 -11.56 24.03 19.84
N HIS A 249 -12.48 23.10 19.59
CA HIS A 249 -12.31 21.71 20.02
C HIS A 249 -11.86 20.87 18.82
N ASP A 250 -10.55 20.61 18.81
CA ASP A 250 -9.83 19.72 17.91
C ASP A 250 -10.43 18.31 17.89
N HIS A 251 -10.94 17.91 16.73
CA HIS A 251 -10.84 16.51 16.34
C HIS A 251 -9.46 16.33 15.72
N VAL A 252 -8.56 15.63 16.43
CA VAL A 252 -7.26 15.26 15.88
C VAL A 252 -7.50 14.20 14.81
N HIS A 253 -7.70 14.66 13.57
CA HIS A 253 -7.37 13.86 12.41
C HIS A 253 -5.85 13.72 12.44
N GLU A 254 -5.34 12.50 12.67
CA GLU A 254 -3.93 12.24 12.38
C GLU A 254 -3.66 12.73 10.97
N GLU A 255 -2.60 13.53 10.80
CA GLU A 255 -2.28 14.04 9.49
C GLU A 255 -2.08 12.85 8.56
N ARG A 256 -2.65 12.98 7.37
CA ARG A 256 -2.75 11.92 6.37
C ARG A 256 -1.44 11.13 6.06
N PRO A 257 -0.25 11.73 6.12
CA PRO A 257 1.04 11.01 6.06
C PRO A 257 1.22 9.96 7.16
N ILE A 258 0.78 10.25 8.37
CA ILE A 258 0.94 9.43 9.58
C ILE A 258 0.16 8.13 9.44
N VAL A 259 -1.07 8.21 8.93
CA VAL A 259 -1.93 7.04 8.66
C VAL A 259 -1.30 6.09 7.64
N GLU A 260 -0.59 6.64 6.64
CA GLU A 260 0.02 5.88 5.55
C GLU A 260 1.37 5.27 5.93
N GLN A 261 2.16 5.98 6.74
CA GLN A 261 3.39 5.46 7.36
C GLN A 261 3.05 4.31 8.32
N THR A 262 1.97 4.46 9.10
CA THR A 262 1.40 3.39 9.92
C THR A 262 1.03 2.15 9.09
N ALA A 263 0.58 2.30 7.84
CA ALA A 263 0.26 1.17 6.95
C ALA A 263 1.52 0.43 6.43
N LEU A 264 2.64 1.13 6.27
CA LEU A 264 3.95 0.52 5.97
C LEU A 264 4.54 -0.18 7.19
N GLU A 265 4.42 0.43 8.38
CA GLU A 265 4.85 -0.17 9.65
C GLU A 265 4.00 -1.40 10.04
N ARG A 266 2.79 -1.49 9.50
CA ARG A 266 1.92 -2.66 9.56
C ARG A 266 2.23 -3.74 8.52
N GLU A 267 3.31 -3.64 7.71
CA GLU A 267 3.80 -4.78 6.92
C GLU A 267 4.06 -5.96 7.88
N GLY A 268 3.21 -6.99 7.82
CA GLY A 268 3.17 -8.13 8.76
C GLY A 268 1.98 -8.18 9.73
N ALA A 269 1.15 -7.14 9.84
CA ALA A 269 -0.11 -7.15 10.59
C ALA A 269 -1.27 -7.61 9.69
N ALA A 270 -1.58 -8.90 9.79
CA ALA A 270 -2.57 -9.63 9.02
C ALA A 270 -4.02 -9.17 9.29
N ASP A 271 -4.76 -8.84 8.22
CA ASP A 271 -6.00 -9.58 7.93
C ASP A 271 -6.51 -9.29 6.50
N ALA A 272 -6.76 -8.04 6.12
CA ALA A 272 -7.44 -7.73 4.86
C ALA A 272 -6.57 -7.88 3.61
N ASP A 273 -5.33 -7.38 3.64
CA ASP A 273 -4.42 -7.45 2.48
C ASP A 273 -3.84 -8.85 2.27
N GLU A 274 -3.59 -9.58 3.36
CA GLU A 274 -3.17 -10.98 3.31
C GLU A 274 -4.26 -11.84 2.67
N GLN A 275 -5.51 -11.73 3.15
CA GLN A 275 -6.64 -12.46 2.56
C GLN A 275 -6.82 -12.10 1.08
N PHE A 276 -6.65 -10.82 0.72
CA PHE A 276 -6.73 -10.38 -0.66
C PHE A 276 -5.61 -11.00 -1.53
N GLY A 277 -4.37 -11.00 -1.05
CA GLY A 277 -3.24 -11.64 -1.73
C GLY A 277 -3.43 -13.15 -1.89
N ILE A 278 -3.94 -13.82 -0.86
CA ILE A 278 -4.30 -15.25 -0.91
C ILE A 278 -5.40 -15.50 -1.94
N GLY A 279 -6.43 -14.66 -1.96
CA GLY A 279 -7.53 -14.72 -2.93
C GLY A 279 -7.03 -14.63 -4.38
N LEU A 280 -6.14 -13.68 -4.66
CA LEU A 280 -5.51 -13.54 -5.97
C LEU A 280 -4.77 -14.80 -6.40
N VAL A 281 -3.95 -15.36 -5.51
CA VAL A 281 -3.19 -16.57 -5.81
C VAL A 281 -4.13 -17.75 -6.07
N LYS A 282 -5.16 -17.94 -5.23
CA LYS A 282 -6.16 -19.02 -5.41
C LYS A 282 -6.91 -18.88 -6.72
N ALA A 283 -7.37 -17.68 -7.07
CA ALA A 283 -8.10 -17.42 -8.31
C ALA A 283 -7.27 -17.80 -9.54
N LEU A 284 -6.00 -17.39 -9.59
CA LEU A 284 -5.11 -17.67 -10.71
C LEU A 284 -4.74 -19.15 -10.81
N VAL A 285 -4.62 -19.86 -9.68
CA VAL A 285 -4.45 -21.32 -9.67
C VAL A 285 -5.70 -22.03 -10.17
N ALA A 286 -6.89 -21.66 -9.68
CA ALA A 286 -8.16 -22.25 -10.09
C ALA A 286 -8.41 -22.07 -11.60
N LYS A 287 -7.99 -20.94 -12.16
CA LYS A 287 -8.07 -20.63 -13.59
C LYS A 287 -6.98 -21.26 -14.44
N GLY A 288 -6.06 -22.01 -13.83
CA GLY A 288 -4.95 -22.66 -14.52
C GLY A 288 -3.94 -21.68 -15.12
N VAL A 289 -3.93 -20.42 -14.65
CA VAL A 289 -2.96 -19.41 -15.10
C VAL A 289 -1.55 -19.77 -14.67
N TYR A 290 -1.40 -20.44 -13.52
CA TYR A 290 -0.19 -21.11 -13.05
C TYR A 290 -0.55 -22.15 -11.97
N THR A 291 0.42 -22.95 -11.53
CA THR A 291 0.25 -23.88 -10.40
C THR A 291 0.81 -23.32 -9.09
N MET A 292 0.42 -23.86 -7.94
CA MET A 292 1.06 -23.50 -6.66
C MET A 292 2.54 -23.90 -6.61
N ASP A 293 2.94 -24.93 -7.36
CA ASP A 293 4.35 -25.31 -7.50
C ASP A 293 5.16 -24.24 -8.24
N ASP A 294 4.58 -23.63 -9.29
CA ASP A 294 5.19 -22.47 -9.97
C ASP A 294 5.41 -21.31 -8.99
N VAL A 295 4.42 -21.02 -8.14
CA VAL A 295 4.52 -19.96 -7.12
C VAL A 295 5.59 -20.28 -6.08
N ASN A 296 5.62 -21.51 -5.55
CA ASN A 296 6.62 -21.90 -4.56
C ASN A 296 8.04 -21.84 -5.15
N LYS A 297 8.25 -22.36 -6.37
CA LYS A 297 9.52 -22.27 -7.08
C LYS A 297 9.95 -20.82 -7.34
N ALA A 298 9.00 -19.93 -7.66
CA ALA A 298 9.28 -18.52 -7.86
C ALA A 298 9.63 -17.81 -6.55
N VAL A 299 9.00 -18.18 -5.43
CA VAL A 299 9.37 -17.69 -4.09
C VAL A 299 10.77 -18.17 -3.70
N GLU A 300 11.05 -19.47 -3.78
CA GLU A 300 12.36 -20.07 -3.48
C GLU A 300 13.47 -19.52 -4.39
N GLY A 301 13.18 -19.38 -5.69
CA GLY A 301 14.09 -18.82 -6.67
C GLY A 301 14.33 -17.33 -6.47
N GLY A 302 13.32 -16.57 -6.04
CA GLY A 302 13.43 -15.16 -5.66
C GLY A 302 14.25 -14.95 -4.38
N GLU A 303 14.13 -15.86 -3.41
CA GLU A 303 14.97 -15.89 -2.21
C GLU A 303 16.42 -16.28 -2.55
N THR A 304 16.63 -17.22 -3.47
CA THR A 304 17.98 -17.66 -3.87
C THR A 304 18.70 -16.61 -4.73
N LYS A 305 18.01 -15.99 -5.70
CA LYS A 305 18.56 -14.92 -6.56
C LYS A 305 18.60 -13.57 -5.84
N GLY A 306 17.65 -13.29 -4.95
CA GLY A 306 17.51 -12.04 -4.20
C GLY A 306 18.30 -11.97 -2.88
N CYS A 307 18.91 -13.06 -2.42
CA CYS A 307 19.78 -13.02 -1.23
C CYS A 307 21.25 -12.72 -1.54
N LEU A 308 21.67 -12.78 -2.80
CA LEU A 308 23.06 -12.52 -3.16
C LEU A 308 23.19 -11.04 -3.53
N MET A 309 23.87 -10.27 -2.68
CA MET A 309 24.32 -8.90 -2.96
C MET A 309 25.35 -8.91 -4.12
N ASN A 310 24.92 -9.35 -5.30
CA ASN A 310 25.77 -9.50 -6.49
C ASN A 310 26.34 -8.15 -6.93
N GLY A 311 25.65 -7.05 -6.61
CA GLY A 311 26.17 -5.69 -6.77
C GLY A 311 27.52 -5.48 -6.08
N ALA A 312 27.76 -6.07 -4.90
CA ALA A 312 29.06 -5.98 -4.22
C ALA A 312 30.18 -6.65 -5.04
N LYS A 313 29.90 -7.79 -5.68
CA LYS A 313 30.85 -8.47 -6.57
C LYS A 313 31.14 -7.65 -7.83
N VAL A 314 30.13 -6.98 -8.38
CA VAL A 314 30.28 -6.06 -9.51
C VAL A 314 31.20 -4.88 -9.12
N VAL A 315 30.99 -4.28 -7.94
CA VAL A 315 31.84 -3.20 -7.42
C VAL A 315 33.28 -3.67 -7.23
N LEU A 316 33.48 -4.80 -6.56
CA LEU A 316 34.81 -5.35 -6.32
C LEU A 316 35.56 -5.61 -7.64
N LYS A 317 34.88 -6.21 -8.62
CA LYS A 317 35.46 -6.42 -9.96
C LYS A 317 35.84 -5.09 -10.63
N ALA A 318 34.99 -4.07 -10.55
CA ALA A 318 35.27 -2.74 -11.10
C ALA A 318 36.40 -2.00 -10.38
N TRP A 319 36.65 -2.28 -9.10
CA TRP A 319 37.81 -1.73 -8.39
C TRP A 319 39.12 -2.44 -8.74
N GLN A 320 39.07 -3.70 -9.17
CA GLN A 320 40.25 -4.49 -9.53
C GLN A 320 40.64 -4.38 -11.01
N ASP A 321 39.72 -3.97 -11.87
CA ASP A 321 39.84 -4.02 -13.33
C ASP A 321 39.27 -2.74 -13.96
N ASP A 322 40.15 -1.81 -14.34
CA ASP A 322 39.77 -0.52 -14.92
C ASP A 322 39.08 -0.69 -16.28
N ASP A 323 39.45 -1.70 -17.08
CA ASP A 323 38.79 -1.98 -18.36
C ASP A 323 37.35 -2.47 -18.12
N PHE A 324 37.13 -3.32 -17.10
CA PHE A 324 35.78 -3.72 -16.71
C PHE A 324 34.97 -2.53 -16.19
N ARG A 325 35.58 -1.64 -15.39
CA ARG A 325 34.93 -0.40 -14.94
C ARG A 325 34.45 0.43 -16.13
N GLU A 326 35.27 0.63 -17.15
CA GLU A 326 34.87 1.37 -18.35
C GLU A 326 33.70 0.72 -19.08
N ARG A 327 33.72 -0.61 -19.24
CA ARG A 327 32.60 -1.35 -19.84
C ARG A 327 31.33 -1.25 -19.01
N LEU A 328 31.43 -1.37 -17.68
CA LEU A 328 30.33 -1.26 -16.74
C LEU A 328 29.62 0.09 -16.81
N LEU A 329 30.39 1.18 -16.88
CA LEU A 329 29.84 2.54 -16.99
C LEU A 329 29.23 2.83 -18.37
N LYS A 330 29.68 2.13 -19.41
CA LYS A 330 29.16 2.26 -20.78
C LYS A 330 27.88 1.44 -21.01
N ASP A 331 27.89 0.18 -20.59
CA ASP A 331 26.77 -0.76 -20.73
C ASP A 331 26.72 -1.70 -19.51
N GLY A 332 25.90 -1.32 -18.53
CA GLY A 332 25.78 -2.06 -17.28
C GLY A 332 25.28 -3.48 -17.49
N ASN A 333 24.31 -3.70 -18.40
CA ASN A 333 23.75 -5.04 -18.64
C ASN A 333 24.81 -5.97 -19.23
N ALA A 334 25.54 -5.51 -20.24
CA ALA A 334 26.58 -6.32 -20.88
C ALA A 334 27.70 -6.67 -19.89
N ALA A 335 28.15 -5.70 -19.09
CA ALA A 335 29.23 -5.92 -18.14
C ALA A 335 28.85 -6.89 -17.01
N VAL A 336 27.66 -6.77 -16.40
CA VAL A 336 27.27 -7.70 -15.33
C VAL A 336 26.98 -9.12 -15.83
N ALA A 337 26.63 -9.26 -17.12
CA ALA A 337 26.50 -10.56 -17.76
C ALA A 337 27.85 -11.29 -17.91
N GLU A 338 28.99 -10.58 -18.00
CA GLU A 338 30.34 -11.19 -17.96
C GLU A 338 30.57 -11.98 -16.66
N LEU A 339 29.87 -11.60 -15.57
CA LEU A 339 29.93 -12.24 -14.26
C LEU A 339 28.80 -13.26 -14.03
N GLY A 340 27.96 -13.51 -15.03
CA GLY A 340 26.80 -14.40 -14.92
C GLY A 340 25.62 -13.80 -14.14
N PHE A 341 25.56 -12.47 -14.00
CA PHE A 341 24.46 -11.77 -13.33
C PHE A 341 23.49 -11.11 -14.31
N GLU A 342 22.27 -10.87 -13.85
CA GLU A 342 21.24 -10.14 -14.59
C GLU A 342 21.01 -8.76 -13.93
N GLY A 343 21.30 -7.68 -14.65
CA GLY A 343 21.05 -6.30 -14.20
C GLY A 343 19.57 -5.86 -14.27
N GLY A 344 18.69 -6.78 -14.68
CA GLY A 344 17.28 -6.54 -14.91
C GLY A 344 16.41 -6.62 -13.65
N ASN A 345 15.17 -6.15 -13.76
CA ASN A 345 14.11 -6.44 -12.81
C ASN A 345 13.58 -7.87 -13.06
N PRO A 346 13.20 -8.68 -12.04
CA PRO A 346 12.65 -10.02 -12.28
C PRO A 346 11.39 -10.05 -13.18
N ASN A 347 10.70 -8.90 -13.27
CA ASN A 347 9.39 -8.78 -13.91
C ASN A 347 9.43 -7.99 -15.23
N ALA A 348 10.59 -7.46 -15.66
CA ALA A 348 10.74 -6.80 -16.96
C ALA A 348 12.22 -6.60 -17.34
N PRO A 349 12.59 -6.69 -18.64
CA PRO A 349 13.91 -6.30 -19.09
C PRO A 349 14.11 -4.80 -18.85
N THR A 350 15.17 -4.44 -18.13
CA THR A 350 15.53 -3.03 -17.85
C THR A 350 16.97 -2.75 -18.21
N LYS A 351 17.24 -1.51 -18.66
CA LYS A 351 18.59 -1.03 -18.87
C LYS A 351 19.25 -0.70 -17.53
N LEU A 352 20.35 -1.36 -17.19
CA LEU A 352 21.18 -1.03 -16.04
C LEU A 352 22.11 0.12 -16.41
N ILE A 353 22.03 1.22 -15.66
CA ILE A 353 22.97 2.33 -15.72
C ILE A 353 23.74 2.39 -14.41
N VAL A 354 25.06 2.26 -14.50
CA VAL A 354 25.94 2.39 -13.34
C VAL A 354 26.48 3.81 -13.29
N VAL A 355 26.34 4.47 -12.15
CA VAL A 355 26.80 5.85 -11.92
C VAL A 355 27.92 5.85 -10.88
N ALA A 356 29.10 6.30 -11.27
CA ALA A 356 30.27 6.32 -10.40
C ALA A 356 30.27 7.53 -9.46
N ASN A 357 30.57 7.28 -8.20
CA ASN A 357 31.02 8.32 -7.28
C ASN A 357 32.49 8.65 -7.56
N GLU A 358 32.80 9.94 -7.44
CA GLU A 358 34.12 10.53 -7.69
C GLU A 358 34.39 11.61 -6.64
N ASP A 359 35.64 12.10 -6.56
CA ASP A 359 36.03 13.13 -5.58
C ASP A 359 35.14 14.38 -5.63
N SER A 360 34.60 14.72 -6.81
CA SER A 360 33.73 15.90 -7.03
C SER A 360 32.25 15.57 -7.17
N LYS A 361 31.85 14.29 -7.09
CA LYS A 361 30.48 13.86 -7.40
C LYS A 361 30.02 12.66 -6.57
N HIS A 362 28.88 12.81 -5.91
CA HIS A 362 28.15 11.74 -5.23
C HIS A 362 26.80 11.51 -5.90
N ASN A 363 26.40 10.25 -6.07
CA ASN A 363 25.12 9.88 -6.66
C ASN A 363 24.19 9.27 -5.60
N LEU A 364 22.90 9.57 -5.69
CA LEU A 364 21.83 9.00 -4.86
C LEU A 364 20.72 8.48 -5.78
N ILE A 365 20.11 7.34 -5.47
CA ILE A 365 19.06 6.72 -6.30
C ILE A 365 17.73 6.70 -5.55
N VAL A 366 16.63 6.99 -6.26
CA VAL A 366 15.25 6.90 -5.74
C VAL A 366 14.29 6.44 -6.85
N CYS A 367 13.10 5.90 -6.51
CA CYS A 367 11.92 5.94 -7.40
C CYS A 367 10.84 6.75 -6.68
N THR A 368 10.65 8.00 -7.07
CA THR A 368 9.63 8.86 -6.43
C THR A 368 8.23 8.31 -6.61
N LEU A 369 7.93 7.64 -7.73
CA LEU A 369 6.59 7.13 -8.04
C LEU A 369 6.26 5.78 -7.40
N CYS A 370 7.28 5.04 -6.93
CA CYS A 370 7.15 3.61 -6.70
C CYS A 370 8.26 3.04 -5.79
N SER A 371 8.98 2.01 -6.26
CA SER A 371 10.20 1.46 -5.67
C SER A 371 11.18 0.89 -6.73
N CYS A 372 11.17 1.38 -7.97
CA CYS A 372 12.01 0.86 -9.06
C CYS A 372 13.50 0.90 -8.69
N TYR A 373 14.15 -0.26 -8.63
CA TYR A 373 15.57 -0.44 -8.29
C TYR A 373 16.10 -1.78 -8.87
N PRO A 374 17.44 -2.01 -8.94
CA PRO A 374 18.02 -3.19 -9.60
C PRO A 374 17.97 -4.45 -8.71
N GLY A 375 16.78 -5.02 -8.53
CA GLY A 375 16.57 -6.15 -7.63
C GLY A 375 17.32 -7.44 -7.99
N GLY A 376 17.63 -7.67 -9.26
CA GLY A 376 18.47 -8.80 -9.68
C GLY A 376 19.92 -8.74 -9.16
N LEU A 377 20.39 -7.55 -8.78
CA LEU A 377 21.75 -7.35 -8.25
C LEU A 377 21.77 -7.05 -6.74
N LEU A 378 20.75 -6.37 -6.22
CA LEU A 378 20.75 -5.84 -4.84
C LEU A 378 19.86 -6.62 -3.86
N GLY A 379 19.13 -7.63 -4.34
CA GLY A 379 18.07 -8.29 -3.55
C GLY A 379 16.90 -7.36 -3.27
N PRO A 380 15.79 -7.78 -2.62
CA PRO A 380 14.58 -6.97 -2.39
C PRO A 380 14.84 -5.53 -1.91
N SER A 381 14.06 -4.55 -2.40
CA SER A 381 14.21 -3.16 -1.97
C SER A 381 13.87 -3.03 -0.49
N PRO A 382 14.69 -2.34 0.30
CA PRO A 382 14.46 -2.20 1.74
C PRO A 382 13.21 -1.35 2.02
N SER A 383 12.61 -1.55 3.19
CA SER A 383 11.41 -0.82 3.64
C SER A 383 11.57 0.70 3.56
N TRP A 384 12.72 1.22 4.01
CA TRP A 384 13.01 2.65 3.97
C TRP A 384 13.07 3.22 2.54
N TYR A 385 13.52 2.44 1.55
CA TYR A 385 13.56 2.89 0.15
C TYR A 385 12.15 3.02 -0.45
N LYS A 386 11.24 2.13 -0.04
CA LYS A 386 9.81 2.17 -0.40
C LYS A 386 9.05 3.29 0.33
N SER A 387 9.59 3.78 1.44
CA SER A 387 8.92 4.76 2.30
C SER A 387 8.62 6.06 1.56
N ARG A 388 7.46 6.66 1.85
CA ARG A 388 7.08 7.94 1.26
C ARG A 388 8.03 9.05 1.65
N SER A 389 8.51 9.04 2.89
CA SER A 389 9.46 10.04 3.36
C SER A 389 10.76 10.00 2.55
N TYR A 390 11.38 8.84 2.38
CA TYR A 390 12.57 8.72 1.54
C TYR A 390 12.30 9.21 0.11
N ARG A 391 11.22 8.72 -0.50
CA ARG A 391 10.84 9.06 -1.88
C ARG A 391 10.59 10.55 -2.07
N ALA A 392 9.92 11.20 -1.13
CA ALA A 392 9.61 12.62 -1.19
C ALA A 392 10.85 13.49 -0.95
N ARG A 393 11.67 13.13 0.05
CA ARG A 393 12.80 13.93 0.52
C ARG A 393 14.02 13.80 -0.38
N ALA A 394 14.27 12.63 -0.97
CA ALA A 394 15.46 12.37 -1.77
C ALA A 394 15.58 13.31 -2.98
N VAL A 395 14.48 13.80 -3.56
CA VAL A 395 14.52 14.74 -4.69
C VAL A 395 14.45 16.22 -4.28
N ARG A 396 14.34 16.51 -2.97
CA ARG A 396 14.10 17.87 -2.48
C ARG A 396 15.11 18.36 -1.46
N GLU A 397 15.47 17.53 -0.50
CA GLU A 397 16.46 17.81 0.54
C GLU A 397 17.49 16.67 0.68
N PRO A 398 18.11 16.22 -0.42
CA PRO A 398 18.93 15.02 -0.40
C PRO A 398 20.15 15.10 0.53
N ARG A 399 20.74 16.29 0.73
CA ARG A 399 21.86 16.46 1.68
C ARG A 399 21.43 16.24 3.12
N GLN A 400 20.32 16.86 3.53
CA GLN A 400 19.76 16.68 4.87
C GLN A 400 19.29 15.24 5.10
N LEU A 401 18.65 14.63 4.10
CA LEU A 401 18.28 13.23 4.15
C LEU A 401 19.51 12.34 4.36
N LEU A 402 20.60 12.55 3.62
CA LEU A 402 21.82 11.76 3.76
C LEU A 402 22.51 11.94 5.12
N GLU A 403 22.45 13.14 5.72
CA GLU A 403 22.95 13.37 7.08
C GLU A 403 22.20 12.48 8.10
N GLU A 404 20.90 12.25 7.92
CA GLU A 404 20.15 11.30 8.76
C GLU A 404 20.65 9.87 8.59
N PHE A 405 21.04 9.46 7.38
CA PHE A 405 21.72 8.17 7.14
C PHE A 405 23.15 8.11 7.70
N GLY A 406 23.66 9.20 8.30
CA GLY A 406 25.02 9.30 8.82
C GLY A 406 26.05 9.72 7.77
N THR A 407 25.61 10.12 6.57
CA THR A 407 26.46 10.43 5.42
C THR A 407 26.44 11.93 5.14
N LYS A 408 27.53 12.62 5.47
CA LYS A 408 27.67 14.05 5.18
C LYS A 408 28.37 14.26 3.84
N ILE A 409 27.67 14.84 2.87
CA ILE A 409 28.25 15.23 1.57
C ILE A 409 28.80 16.65 1.66
N PRO A 410 30.11 16.89 1.43
CA PRO A 410 30.68 18.24 1.41
C PRO A 410 30.00 19.16 0.39
N ASP A 411 30.00 20.47 0.65
CA ASP A 411 29.32 21.46 -0.20
C ASP A 411 29.96 21.60 -1.59
N ASP A 412 31.25 21.32 -1.70
CA ASP A 412 32.04 21.33 -2.95
C ASP A 412 31.88 20.05 -3.78
N VAL A 413 31.28 18.99 -3.21
CA VAL A 413 30.94 17.76 -3.93
C VAL A 413 29.53 17.87 -4.53
N GLN A 414 29.39 17.67 -5.83
CA GLN A 414 28.08 17.67 -6.49
C GLN A 414 27.25 16.45 -6.06
N LEU A 415 26.05 16.68 -5.54
CA LEU A 415 25.08 15.62 -5.26
C LEU A 415 24.08 15.46 -6.43
N CYS A 416 24.13 14.31 -7.11
CA CYS A 416 23.26 13.99 -8.25
C CYS A 416 22.24 12.92 -7.85
N VAL A 417 20.95 13.27 -7.88
CA VAL A 417 19.85 12.35 -7.55
C VAL A 417 19.27 11.76 -8.83
N HIS A 418 19.23 10.43 -8.93
CA HIS A 418 18.71 9.67 -10.05
C HIS A 418 17.34 9.10 -9.71
N ASP A 419 16.30 9.69 -10.27
CA ASP A 419 14.92 9.23 -10.11
C ASP A 419 14.55 8.18 -11.18
N SER A 420 14.32 6.95 -10.73
CA SER A 420 14.12 5.74 -11.54
C SER A 420 12.67 5.65 -12.05
N THR A 421 12.30 6.55 -12.95
CA THR A 421 10.91 6.73 -13.43
C THR A 421 10.56 5.91 -14.68
N ALA A 422 11.54 5.30 -15.34
CA ALA A 422 11.38 4.56 -16.60
C ALA A 422 11.94 3.13 -16.51
N ASP A 423 12.16 2.47 -17.65
CA ASP A 423 12.71 1.11 -17.73
C ASP A 423 14.24 1.06 -17.64
N VAL A 424 14.77 2.00 -16.85
CA VAL A 424 16.17 2.10 -16.45
C VAL A 424 16.26 1.75 -14.96
N ARG A 425 17.32 1.03 -14.57
CA ARG A 425 17.69 0.81 -13.17
C ARG A 425 19.06 1.37 -12.92
N TYR A 426 19.19 2.18 -11.88
CA TYR A 426 20.47 2.75 -11.50
C TYR A 426 21.14 1.89 -10.42
N MET A 427 22.46 1.83 -10.44
CA MET A 427 23.29 1.35 -9.34
C MET A 427 24.46 2.30 -9.16
N VAL A 428 24.76 2.68 -7.92
CA VAL A 428 25.95 3.47 -7.62
C VAL A 428 27.17 2.55 -7.62
N LEU A 429 28.21 2.94 -8.34
CA LEU A 429 29.56 2.42 -8.16
C LEU A 429 30.27 3.32 -7.14
N PRO A 430 30.41 2.89 -5.87
CA PRO A 430 31.10 3.69 -4.86
C PRO A 430 32.56 3.89 -5.25
N GLN A 431 33.14 4.98 -4.74
CA GLN A 431 34.54 5.30 -5.00
C GLN A 431 35.44 4.23 -4.39
N LYS A 432 36.47 3.84 -5.13
CA LYS A 432 37.49 2.90 -4.65
C LYS A 432 38.21 3.52 -3.44
N PRO A 433 38.28 2.84 -2.28
CA PRO A 433 39.03 3.34 -1.12
C PRO A 433 40.50 3.60 -1.48
N LYS A 434 41.08 4.66 -0.90
CA LYS A 434 42.48 5.05 -1.19
C LYS A 434 43.49 3.98 -0.72
N ASP A 435 43.14 3.27 0.33
CA ASP A 435 43.87 2.16 0.93
C ASP A 435 43.40 0.79 0.40
N PHE A 436 42.66 0.75 -0.72
CA PHE A 436 42.21 -0.51 -1.30
C PHE A 436 43.37 -1.43 -1.64
N VAL A 437 43.29 -2.66 -1.14
CA VAL A 437 44.19 -3.76 -1.49
C VAL A 437 43.36 -4.87 -2.12
N SER A 438 43.78 -5.34 -3.29
CA SER A 438 43.11 -6.46 -3.96
C SER A 438 43.16 -7.71 -3.06
N PRO A 439 42.04 -8.44 -2.90
CA PRO A 439 42.02 -9.69 -2.14
C PRO A 439 43.00 -10.70 -2.72
N THR A 440 43.72 -11.40 -1.83
CA THR A 440 44.70 -12.44 -2.20
C THR A 440 44.21 -13.87 -1.92
N SER A 441 43.06 -13.99 -1.26
CA SER A 441 42.42 -15.26 -0.92
C SER A 441 40.89 -15.09 -0.95
N GLU A 442 40.16 -16.22 -1.01
CA GLU A 442 38.70 -16.21 -0.94
C GLU A 442 38.18 -15.61 0.38
N GLU A 443 38.93 -15.76 1.48
CA GLU A 443 38.58 -15.20 2.78
C GLU A 443 38.70 -13.66 2.78
N ASP A 444 39.74 -13.12 2.15
CA ASP A 444 39.92 -11.66 2.00
C ASP A 444 38.81 -11.07 1.12
N GLU A 445 38.46 -11.77 0.04
CA GLU A 445 37.36 -11.38 -0.84
C GLU A 445 36.03 -11.35 -0.07
N ALA A 446 35.71 -12.40 0.69
CA ALA A 446 34.50 -12.45 1.50
C ALA A 446 34.42 -11.29 2.51
N LYS A 447 35.53 -10.94 3.15
CA LYS A 447 35.61 -9.79 4.08
C LYS A 447 35.37 -8.46 3.39
N LEU A 448 35.92 -8.26 2.19
CA LEU A 448 35.67 -7.03 1.41
C LEU A 448 34.22 -6.95 0.92
N LEU A 449 33.67 -8.05 0.42
CA LEU A 449 32.27 -8.10 -0.02
C LEU A 449 31.30 -7.79 1.13
N ALA A 450 31.58 -8.24 2.35
CA ALA A 450 30.76 -7.96 3.53
C ALA A 450 30.72 -6.48 3.93
N LYS A 451 31.74 -5.69 3.54
CA LYS A 451 31.78 -4.23 3.77
C LYS A 451 30.99 -3.44 2.74
N ILE A 452 30.81 -3.98 1.54
CA ILE A 452 30.04 -3.32 0.47
C ILE A 452 28.54 -3.57 0.70
N GLU A 453 27.96 -2.75 1.57
CA GLU A 453 26.53 -2.78 1.89
C GLU A 453 25.63 -2.19 0.80
N ARG A 454 24.33 -2.51 0.87
CA ARG A 454 23.29 -1.99 -0.02
C ARG A 454 23.25 -0.46 -0.07
N GLY A 455 23.48 0.21 1.06
CA GLY A 455 23.53 1.67 1.14
C GLY A 455 24.58 2.29 0.23
N HIS A 456 25.72 1.63 0.01
CA HIS A 456 26.75 2.09 -0.94
C HIS A 456 26.27 2.03 -2.39
N LEU A 457 25.46 1.01 -2.72
CA LEU A 457 24.95 0.76 -4.06
C LEU A 457 23.72 1.62 -4.41
N ILE A 458 23.05 2.18 -3.40
CA ILE A 458 21.95 3.17 -3.54
C ILE A 458 22.48 4.60 -3.42
N GLY A 459 23.62 4.79 -2.74
CA GLY A 459 24.24 6.10 -2.51
C GLY A 459 23.85 6.74 -1.17
N THR A 460 23.33 5.97 -0.21
CA THR A 460 23.06 6.46 1.16
C THR A 460 24.27 6.38 2.09
N LYS A 461 25.34 5.66 1.69
CA LYS A 461 26.61 5.50 2.42
C LYS A 461 27.81 5.79 1.54
N ILE A 462 28.94 6.20 2.15
CA ILE A 462 30.23 6.45 1.47
C ILE A 462 31.33 5.52 1.97
N GLU A 463 31.44 5.30 3.29
CA GLU A 463 32.59 4.62 3.91
C GLU A 463 32.49 3.09 3.82
N ILE A 464 33.51 2.44 3.22
CA ILE A 464 33.61 0.98 3.00
C ILE A 464 34.83 0.39 3.71
#